data_AF-A0A250JXM6-F1
#
_entry.id   AF-A0A250JXM6-F1
#
_cell.length_a   1.000
_cell.length_b   1.000
_cell.length_c   1.000
_cell.angle_alpha   90.00
_cell.angle_beta   90.00
_cell.angle_gamma   90.00
#
_symmetry.space_group_name_H-M   'P 1'
#
loop_
_entity.id
_entity.type
_entity.pdbx_description
1 polymer ?
#
loop_
_entity_poly.entity_id
_entity_poly.type
_entity_poly.pdbx_seq_one_letter_code
_entity_poly.pdbx_strand_id
1 'polypeptide(L)'
;MTSYNVHKLFEEIERVVKSDLSVAAALLHIIQFCEAARPHPDWAALRTLEVEGDLRQLQQWLETLIRETPPPAAITGLWFGLFNPVVQERVTADIHLIGAPYDATHHDWLFRERWGSDTPDSGSSVLDAIYQIAYGHEDGLGNDAEYPLALTYAALAIRHLAQRMGPTILGEAAQRVLLVGFDSGDFLCIGAVRQEGLVFSRSTEVMAS
;
A
#
# COMPACT_ATOMS: atom_id res chain seq x y z
N MET A 1 9.83 19.05 -0.73
CA MET A 1 10.14 18.75 -2.15
C MET A 1 11.05 17.55 -2.16
N THR A 2 10.75 16.54 -2.97
CA THR A 2 11.62 15.36 -3.11
C THR A 2 12.75 15.64 -4.11
N SER A 3 13.83 14.89 -3.98
CA SER A 3 15.05 14.99 -4.79
C SER A 3 14.94 14.34 -6.17
N TYR A 4 13.87 13.57 -6.43
CA TYR A 4 13.62 12.87 -7.69
C TYR A 4 12.37 13.42 -8.40
N ASN A 5 12.30 13.15 -9.71
CA ASN A 5 11.12 13.46 -10.51
C ASN A 5 9.96 12.55 -10.08
N VAL A 6 8.96 13.14 -9.42
CA VAL A 6 7.78 12.42 -8.88
C VAL A 6 7.03 11.65 -9.97
N HIS A 7 6.90 12.20 -11.18
CA HIS A 7 6.24 11.49 -12.28
C HIS A 7 6.99 10.20 -12.65
N LYS A 8 8.31 10.28 -12.83
CA LYS A 8 9.13 9.08 -13.11
C LYS A 8 9.12 8.08 -11.96
N LEU A 9 9.07 8.57 -10.72
CA LEU A 9 8.91 7.69 -9.56
C LEU A 9 7.60 6.91 -9.66
N PHE A 10 6.47 7.57 -9.90
CA PHE A 10 5.18 6.88 -10.04
C PHE A 10 5.17 5.85 -11.17
N GLU A 11 5.77 6.19 -12.33
CA GLU A 11 5.94 5.24 -13.43
C GLU A 11 6.73 4.00 -13.00
N GLU A 12 7.82 4.18 -12.23
CA GLU A 12 8.63 3.09 -11.71
C GLU A 12 7.88 2.26 -10.66
N ILE A 13 7.14 2.91 -9.74
CA ILE A 13 6.33 2.21 -8.72
C ILE A 13 5.26 1.36 -9.41
N GLU A 14 4.50 1.95 -10.34
CA GLU A 14 3.50 1.21 -11.11
C GLU A 14 4.10 0.01 -11.85
N ARG A 15 5.26 0.23 -12.48
CA ARG A 15 5.97 -0.82 -13.23
C ARG A 15 6.35 -1.98 -12.33
N VAL A 16 6.93 -1.72 -11.15
CA VAL A 16 7.35 -2.81 -10.24
C VAL A 16 6.15 -3.48 -9.56
N VAL A 17 5.10 -2.72 -9.22
CA VAL A 17 3.88 -3.27 -8.64
C VAL A 17 3.21 -4.25 -9.61
N LYS A 18 3.13 -3.90 -10.90
CA LYS A 18 2.52 -4.75 -11.95
C LYS A 18 3.46 -5.84 -12.49
N SER A 19 4.64 -6.03 -11.90
CA SER A 19 5.62 -7.05 -12.30
C SER A 19 5.56 -8.31 -11.43
N ASP A 20 6.25 -9.37 -11.88
CA ASP A 20 6.40 -10.63 -11.14
C ASP A 20 7.52 -10.60 -10.09
N LEU A 21 8.13 -9.43 -9.82
CA LEU A 21 9.16 -9.29 -8.79
C LEU A 21 8.58 -9.59 -7.39
N SER A 22 9.38 -10.22 -6.54
CA SER A 22 9.07 -10.32 -5.12
C SER A 22 9.00 -8.93 -4.48
N VAL A 23 8.30 -8.81 -3.34
CA VAL A 23 8.16 -7.54 -2.61
C VAL A 23 9.55 -6.97 -2.28
N ALA A 24 10.45 -7.79 -1.74
CA ALA A 24 11.81 -7.36 -1.42
C ALA A 24 12.62 -6.91 -2.66
N ALA A 25 12.52 -7.63 -3.78
CA ALA A 25 13.26 -7.29 -4.99
C ALA A 25 12.74 -5.99 -5.64
N ALA A 26 11.42 -5.80 -5.67
CA ALA A 26 10.79 -4.58 -6.17
C ALA A 26 11.07 -3.37 -5.27
N LEU A 27 11.03 -3.55 -3.94
CA LEU A 27 11.40 -2.50 -2.99
C LEU A 27 12.86 -2.09 -3.15
N LEU A 28 13.77 -3.06 -3.31
CA LEU A 28 15.19 -2.79 -3.59
C LEU A 28 15.39 -1.99 -4.88
N HIS A 29 14.61 -2.28 -5.93
CA HIS A 29 14.65 -1.51 -7.18
C HIS A 29 14.31 -0.03 -6.94
N ILE A 30 13.26 0.26 -6.17
CA ILE A 30 12.88 1.65 -5.84
C ILE A 30 13.92 2.32 -4.94
N ILE A 31 14.53 1.59 -3.99
CA ILE A 31 15.64 2.12 -3.18
C ILE A 31 16.80 2.55 -4.08
N GLN A 32 17.19 1.72 -5.06
CA GLN A 32 18.26 2.05 -6.00
C GLN A 32 17.92 3.27 -6.88
N PHE A 33 16.66 3.37 -7.32
CA PHE A 33 16.17 4.53 -8.07
C PHE A 33 16.28 5.82 -7.25
N CYS A 34 15.85 5.79 -5.98
CA CYS A 34 15.88 6.97 -5.10
C CYS A 34 17.31 7.34 -4.69
N GLU A 35 18.16 6.36 -4.35
CA GLU A 35 19.56 6.59 -3.96
C GLU A 35 20.38 7.22 -5.08
N ALA A 36 20.13 6.85 -6.34
CA ALA A 36 20.80 7.47 -7.47
C ALA A 36 20.52 8.99 -7.58
N ALA A 37 19.33 9.44 -7.15
CA ALA A 37 18.96 10.85 -7.13
C ALA A 37 19.44 11.56 -5.85
N ARG A 38 19.44 10.87 -4.70
CA ARG A 38 19.93 11.38 -3.42
C ARG A 38 20.79 10.34 -2.71
N PRO A 39 22.11 10.33 -2.92
CA PRO A 39 23.00 9.43 -2.19
C PRO A 39 22.98 9.71 -0.68
N HIS A 40 22.82 8.68 0.15
CA HIS A 40 22.79 8.80 1.61
C HIS A 40 23.13 7.46 2.30
N PRO A 41 23.80 7.44 3.46
CA PRO A 41 24.09 6.20 4.19
C PRO A 41 22.84 5.41 4.62
N ASP A 42 21.73 6.08 4.95
CA ASP A 42 20.51 5.42 5.45
C ASP A 42 19.87 4.44 4.45
N TRP A 43 20.15 4.57 3.16
CA TRP A 43 19.72 3.57 2.17
C TRP A 43 20.27 2.18 2.47
N ALA A 44 21.42 2.07 3.16
CA ALA A 44 21.93 0.79 3.62
C ALA A 44 21.00 0.13 4.65
N ALA A 45 20.45 0.90 5.60
CA ALA A 45 19.50 0.39 6.58
C ALA A 45 18.14 0.03 5.93
N LEU A 46 17.69 0.82 4.96
CA LEU A 46 16.45 0.53 4.22
C LEU A 46 16.54 -0.75 3.38
N ARG A 47 17.73 -1.24 3.04
CA ARG A 47 17.92 -2.52 2.34
C ARG A 47 17.80 -3.74 3.24
N THR A 48 17.86 -3.56 4.55
CA THR A 48 17.83 -4.65 5.54
C THR A 48 16.46 -4.82 6.20
N LEU A 49 15.40 -4.26 5.61
CA LEU A 49 14.05 -4.36 6.13
C LEU A 49 13.56 -5.83 6.13
N GLU A 50 12.92 -6.26 7.21
CA GLU A 50 12.40 -7.63 7.42
C GLU A 50 11.05 -7.86 6.70
N VAL A 51 11.07 -7.73 5.37
CA VAL A 51 9.89 -7.80 4.50
C VAL A 51 9.07 -9.07 4.70
N GLU A 52 9.70 -10.24 4.71
CA GLU A 52 8.97 -11.51 4.81
C GLU A 52 8.31 -11.70 6.18
N GLY A 53 8.90 -11.15 7.24
CA GLY A 53 8.31 -11.13 8.58
C GLY A 53 7.02 -10.32 8.59
N ASP A 54 7.10 -9.10 8.06
CA ASP A 54 6.00 -8.16 8.01
C ASP A 54 4.86 -8.64 7.11
N LEU A 55 5.16 -9.25 5.95
CA LEU A 55 4.12 -9.84 5.08
C LEU A 55 3.29 -10.91 5.79
N ARG A 56 3.89 -11.71 6.68
CA ARG A 56 3.15 -12.70 7.49
C ARG A 56 2.24 -12.02 8.51
N GLN A 57 2.71 -10.94 9.14
CA GLN A 57 1.90 -10.15 10.05
C GLN A 57 0.72 -9.49 9.33
N LEU A 58 0.98 -8.84 8.18
CA LEU A 58 -0.06 -8.22 7.37
C LEU A 58 -1.09 -9.23 6.87
N GLN A 59 -0.66 -10.44 6.50
CA GLN A 59 -1.58 -11.53 6.17
C GLN A 59 -2.51 -11.84 7.36
N GLN A 60 -1.95 -12.03 8.56
CA GLN A 60 -2.73 -12.33 9.77
C GLN A 60 -3.69 -11.20 10.16
N TRP A 61 -3.24 -9.95 10.02
CA TRP A 61 -4.05 -8.76 10.23
C TRP A 61 -5.26 -8.76 9.28
N LEU A 62 -5.02 -8.91 7.97
CA LEU A 62 -6.07 -8.88 6.96
C LEU A 62 -7.03 -10.08 7.08
N GLU A 63 -6.51 -11.27 7.36
CA GLU A 63 -7.34 -12.46 7.63
C GLU A 63 -8.24 -12.27 8.84
N THR A 64 -7.73 -11.62 9.89
CA THR A 64 -8.49 -11.34 11.11
C THR A 64 -9.57 -10.31 10.86
N LEU A 65 -9.21 -9.21 10.20
CA LEU A 65 -10.11 -8.13 9.85
C LEU A 65 -11.29 -8.64 9.00
N ILE A 66 -11.00 -9.38 7.92
CA ILE A 66 -12.04 -9.93 7.04
C ILE A 66 -12.91 -10.97 7.75
N ARG A 67 -12.33 -11.79 8.64
CA ARG A 67 -13.10 -12.79 9.39
C ARG A 67 -14.06 -12.15 10.39
N GLU A 68 -13.61 -11.11 11.10
CA GLU A 68 -14.37 -10.49 12.17
C GLU A 68 -15.39 -9.48 11.66
N THR A 69 -15.03 -8.74 10.62
CA THR A 69 -15.88 -7.72 10.02
C THR A 69 -15.87 -7.86 8.50
N PRO A 70 -16.42 -8.93 7.91
CA PRO A 70 -16.33 -9.12 6.46
C PRO A 70 -16.93 -7.95 5.67
N PRO A 71 -16.25 -7.44 4.62
CA PRO A 71 -16.82 -6.43 3.76
C PRO A 71 -18.09 -6.96 3.06
N PRO A 72 -19.25 -6.27 3.14
CA PRO A 72 -20.46 -6.67 2.41
C PRO A 72 -20.22 -6.72 0.89
N ALA A 73 -20.99 -7.53 0.15
CA ALA A 73 -20.86 -7.67 -1.30
C ALA A 73 -21.00 -6.35 -2.10
N ALA A 74 -21.75 -5.38 -1.56
CA ALA A 74 -21.93 -4.05 -2.15
C ALA A 74 -20.69 -3.16 -2.05
N ILE A 75 -19.80 -3.44 -1.11
CA ILE A 75 -18.50 -2.80 -1.05
C ILE A 75 -17.70 -3.39 -2.21
N THR A 76 -17.24 -2.58 -3.14
CA THR A 76 -16.53 -3.07 -4.34
C THR A 76 -15.17 -2.40 -4.52
N GLY A 77 -14.88 -1.37 -3.73
CA GLY A 77 -13.56 -0.75 -3.61
C GLY A 77 -13.02 -0.95 -2.20
N LEU A 78 -11.78 -1.39 -2.11
CA LEU A 78 -11.00 -1.49 -0.88
C LEU A 78 -9.86 -0.47 -0.96
N TRP A 79 -9.84 0.43 0.00
CA TRP A 79 -8.82 1.46 0.15
C TRP A 79 -7.90 1.08 1.30
N PHE A 80 -6.64 0.89 0.96
CA PHE A 80 -5.56 0.66 1.89
C PHE A 80 -4.83 1.99 2.09
N GLY A 81 -5.23 2.71 3.13
CA GLY A 81 -4.83 4.10 3.37
C GLY A 81 -3.54 4.19 4.17
N LEU A 82 -2.52 4.81 3.57
CA LEU A 82 -1.28 5.19 4.21
C LEU A 82 -1.47 6.49 4.98
N PHE A 83 -0.99 6.49 6.21
CA PHE A 83 -1.07 7.62 7.12
C PHE A 83 0.04 7.54 8.16
N ASN A 84 0.16 8.60 8.96
CA ASN A 84 1.20 8.72 9.99
C ASN A 84 0.59 8.83 11.39
N PRO A 85 0.21 7.70 12.02
CA PRO A 85 -0.33 7.72 13.37
C PRO A 85 0.74 8.10 14.39
N VAL A 86 0.27 8.56 15.55
CA VAL A 86 1.08 8.67 16.77
C VAL A 86 0.80 7.44 17.64
N VAL A 87 1.77 6.54 17.74
CA VAL A 87 1.70 5.33 18.56
C VAL A 87 2.72 5.47 19.68
N GLN A 88 2.27 5.39 20.95
CA GLN A 88 3.15 5.55 22.12
C GLN A 88 4.02 6.81 22.06
N GLU A 89 3.39 7.97 21.77
CA GLU A 89 4.05 9.28 21.65
C GLU A 89 5.06 9.42 20.50
N ARG A 90 5.12 8.45 19.58
CA ARG A 90 6.02 8.44 18.43
C ARG A 90 5.23 8.43 17.12
N VAL A 91 5.63 9.26 16.17
CA VAL A 91 5.07 9.23 14.81
C VAL A 91 5.64 8.02 14.06
N THR A 92 4.78 7.33 13.33
CA THR A 92 5.14 6.21 12.47
C THR A 92 4.47 6.33 11.09
N ALA A 93 4.70 5.38 10.19
CA ALA A 93 3.87 5.16 9.02
C ALA A 93 3.15 3.82 9.20
N ASP A 94 1.86 3.77 8.87
CA ASP A 94 1.06 2.55 8.92
C ASP A 94 -0.01 2.57 7.83
N ILE A 95 -0.78 1.49 7.75
CA ILE A 95 -1.85 1.29 6.80
C ILE A 95 -3.13 0.86 7.50
N HIS A 96 -4.24 1.48 7.13
CA HIS A 96 -5.60 1.08 7.51
C HIS A 96 -6.36 0.53 6.31
N LEU A 97 -7.50 -0.11 6.55
CA LEU A 97 -8.37 -0.64 5.50
C LEU A 97 -9.80 -0.13 5.69
N ILE A 98 -10.27 0.62 4.72
CA ILE A 98 -11.69 0.98 4.59
C ILE A 98 -12.22 0.57 3.22
N GLY A 99 -13.53 0.54 3.07
CA GLY A 99 -14.15 0.18 1.81
C GLY A 99 -15.46 0.92 1.56
N ALA A 100 -15.77 1.09 0.29
CA ALA A 100 -17.02 1.69 -0.18
C ALA A 100 -17.42 1.06 -1.52
N PRO A 101 -18.65 1.27 -2.01
CA PRO A 101 -18.99 0.98 -3.40
C PRO A 101 -18.06 1.78 -4.33
N TYR A 102 -17.27 1.08 -5.14
CA TYR A 102 -16.30 1.70 -6.05
C TYR A 102 -17.00 2.44 -7.18
N ASP A 103 -16.56 3.66 -7.46
CA ASP A 103 -17.02 4.48 -8.58
C ASP A 103 -15.80 5.14 -9.25
N ALA A 104 -15.43 4.60 -10.42
CA ALA A 104 -14.29 5.10 -11.19
C ALA A 104 -14.47 6.53 -11.71
N THR A 105 -15.71 7.04 -11.73
CA THR A 105 -16.03 8.36 -12.28
C THR A 105 -16.05 9.46 -11.23
N HIS A 106 -16.06 9.10 -9.95
CA HIS A 106 -16.18 10.06 -8.86
C HIS A 106 -15.15 9.80 -7.76
N HIS A 107 -14.16 10.69 -7.64
CA HIS A 107 -13.06 10.52 -6.69
C HIS A 107 -13.48 10.55 -5.21
N ASP A 108 -14.68 11.06 -4.91
CA ASP A 108 -15.24 11.11 -3.55
C ASP A 108 -15.95 9.80 -3.12
N TRP A 109 -15.95 8.75 -3.96
CA TRP A 109 -16.66 7.48 -3.71
C TRP A 109 -16.39 6.91 -2.31
N LEU A 110 -15.15 6.99 -1.86
CA LEU A 110 -14.69 6.50 -0.56
C LEU A 110 -15.31 7.24 0.64
N PHE A 111 -15.86 8.44 0.44
CA PHE A 111 -16.43 9.28 1.50
C PHE A 111 -17.95 9.15 1.62
N ARG A 112 -18.61 8.51 0.65
CA ARG A 112 -20.08 8.43 0.57
C ARG A 112 -20.66 7.42 1.55
N GLU A 113 -20.07 6.24 1.62
CA GLU A 113 -20.51 5.14 2.49
C GLU A 113 -19.32 4.27 2.85
N ARG A 114 -18.95 4.22 4.14
CA ARG A 114 -17.72 3.56 4.60
C ARG A 114 -18.02 2.33 5.42
N TRP A 115 -17.53 1.19 4.93
CA TRP A 115 -17.23 0.04 5.76
C TRP A 115 -15.80 0.16 6.31
N GLY A 116 -15.59 -0.36 7.52
CA GLY A 116 -14.26 -0.48 8.13
C GLY A 116 -13.75 0.75 8.89
N SER A 117 -14.59 1.75 9.19
CA SER A 117 -14.15 2.97 9.88
C SER A 117 -13.52 2.74 11.26
N ASP A 118 -13.81 1.60 11.88
CA ASP A 118 -13.32 1.22 13.22
C ASP A 118 -12.40 -0.02 13.17
N THR A 119 -11.89 -0.40 11.99
CA THR A 119 -10.96 -1.53 11.89
C THR A 119 -9.59 -1.15 12.47
N PRO A 120 -8.89 -2.10 13.10
CA PRO A 120 -7.55 -1.84 13.61
C PRO A 120 -6.56 -1.58 12.47
N ASP A 121 -5.60 -0.70 12.74
CA ASP A 121 -4.44 -0.48 11.89
C ASP A 121 -3.58 -1.75 11.80
N SER A 122 -2.73 -1.83 10.77
CA SER A 122 -1.97 -3.04 10.49
C SER A 122 -0.81 -3.31 11.46
N GLY A 123 -0.24 -2.24 12.04
CA GLY A 123 0.95 -2.31 12.86
C GLY A 123 2.19 -2.75 12.08
N SER A 124 2.29 -2.42 10.78
CA SER A 124 3.41 -2.85 9.92
C SER A 124 4.76 -2.38 10.48
N SER A 125 5.60 -3.33 10.84
CA SER A 125 6.98 -3.11 11.26
C SER A 125 7.87 -2.55 10.14
N VAL A 126 7.55 -2.85 8.87
CA VAL A 126 8.33 -2.32 7.73
C VAL A 126 7.97 -0.86 7.46
N LEU A 127 6.69 -0.50 7.46
CA LEU A 127 6.28 0.91 7.35
C LEU A 127 6.83 1.73 8.54
N ASP A 128 6.77 1.16 9.74
CA ASP A 128 7.38 1.75 10.93
C ASP A 128 8.88 2.02 10.76
N ALA A 129 9.63 1.00 10.35
CA ALA A 129 11.06 1.10 10.13
C ALA A 129 11.41 2.10 9.02
N ILE A 130 10.64 2.15 7.92
CA ILE A 130 10.80 3.15 6.86
C ILE A 130 10.73 4.56 7.46
N TYR A 131 9.71 4.84 8.27
CA TYR A 131 9.56 6.14 8.90
C TYR A 131 10.72 6.45 9.85
N GLN A 132 11.07 5.49 10.73
CA GLN A 132 12.12 5.71 11.72
C GLN A 132 13.51 5.90 11.11
N ILE A 133 13.82 5.18 10.03
CA ILE A 133 15.08 5.39 9.31
C ILE A 133 15.05 6.73 8.59
N ALA A 134 13.93 7.10 7.96
CA ALA A 134 13.80 8.35 7.24
C ALA A 134 13.98 9.59 8.16
N TYR A 135 13.34 9.61 9.33
CA TYR A 135 13.30 10.78 10.20
C TYR A 135 14.12 10.62 11.50
N GLY A 136 14.91 9.55 11.64
CA GLY A 136 15.61 9.21 12.88
C GLY A 136 16.70 10.19 13.31
N HIS A 137 17.12 11.10 12.44
CA HIS A 137 18.06 12.16 12.74
C HIS A 137 17.84 13.40 11.87
N GLU A 138 18.40 14.55 12.29
CA GLU A 138 18.17 15.87 11.68
C GLU A 138 18.50 15.92 10.17
N ASP A 139 19.59 15.27 9.77
CA ASP A 139 20.01 15.19 8.35
C ASP A 139 19.48 13.94 7.61
N GLY A 140 18.42 13.30 8.12
CA GLY A 140 17.86 12.06 7.60
C GLY A 140 17.27 12.20 6.20
N LEU A 141 16.97 11.06 5.58
CA LEU A 141 16.31 11.03 4.26
C LEU A 141 14.93 11.71 4.27
N GLY A 142 14.22 11.69 5.39
CA GLY A 142 12.87 12.23 5.53
C GLY A 142 11.96 11.76 4.40
N ASN A 143 11.20 12.71 3.84
CA ASN A 143 10.25 12.44 2.77
C ASN A 143 10.89 11.91 1.47
N ASP A 144 12.22 12.02 1.29
CA ASP A 144 12.86 11.38 0.13
C ASP A 144 12.89 9.85 0.23
N ALA A 145 12.83 9.29 1.44
CA ALA A 145 12.70 7.85 1.66
C ALA A 145 11.27 7.44 2.01
N GLU A 146 10.63 8.14 2.94
CA GLU A 146 9.31 7.75 3.45
C GLU A 146 8.28 7.65 2.33
N TYR A 147 8.08 8.74 1.58
CA TYR A 147 7.07 8.81 0.54
C TYR A 147 7.15 7.68 -0.51
N PRO A 148 8.30 7.48 -1.21
CA PRO A 148 8.39 6.45 -2.24
C PRO A 148 8.34 5.05 -1.66
N LEU A 149 9.00 4.83 -0.51
CA LEU A 149 9.13 3.48 0.04
C LEU A 149 7.86 3.03 0.74
N ALA A 150 7.16 3.90 1.46
CA ALA A 150 5.87 3.57 2.08
C ALA A 150 4.83 3.23 1.01
N LEU A 151 4.70 4.07 -0.03
CA LEU A 151 3.78 3.82 -1.15
C LEU A 151 4.12 2.52 -1.89
N THR A 152 5.39 2.33 -2.23
CA THR A 152 5.86 1.12 -2.91
C THR A 152 5.62 -0.12 -2.08
N TYR A 153 6.03 -0.09 -0.81
CA TYR A 153 5.93 -1.24 0.07
C TYR A 153 4.47 -1.65 0.28
N ALA A 154 3.60 -0.70 0.63
CA ALA A 154 2.19 -0.98 0.82
C ALA A 154 1.56 -1.55 -0.47
N ALA A 155 1.82 -0.95 -1.63
CA ALA A 155 1.28 -1.44 -2.89
C ALA A 155 1.74 -2.88 -3.22
N LEU A 156 3.02 -3.19 -3.00
CA LEU A 156 3.58 -4.52 -3.20
C LEU A 156 3.07 -5.55 -2.19
N ALA A 157 2.95 -5.15 -0.92
CA ALA A 157 2.45 -6.01 0.15
C ALA A 157 0.99 -6.38 -0.11
N ILE A 158 0.12 -5.39 -0.39
CA ILE A 158 -1.29 -5.67 -0.69
C ILE A 158 -1.43 -6.48 -1.98
N ARG A 159 -0.62 -6.23 -3.01
CA ARG A 159 -0.59 -7.10 -4.20
C ARG A 159 -0.24 -8.55 -3.84
N HIS A 160 0.80 -8.76 -3.04
CA HIS A 160 1.23 -10.09 -2.59
C HIS A 160 0.11 -10.80 -1.83
N LEU A 161 -0.55 -10.11 -0.90
CA LEU A 161 -1.67 -10.65 -0.15
C LEU A 161 -2.86 -10.95 -1.05
N ALA A 162 -3.20 -10.06 -1.98
CA ALA A 162 -4.28 -10.28 -2.94
C ALA A 162 -4.06 -11.50 -3.84
N GLN A 163 -2.81 -11.77 -4.25
CA GLN A 163 -2.46 -12.98 -5.01
C GLN A 163 -2.64 -14.26 -4.20
N ARG A 164 -2.46 -14.22 -2.87
CA ARG A 164 -2.53 -15.40 -1.98
C ARG A 164 -3.90 -15.63 -1.35
N MET A 165 -4.58 -14.54 -1.06
CA MET A 165 -5.84 -14.49 -0.29
C MET A 165 -7.02 -14.10 -1.16
N GLY A 166 -6.90 -14.19 -2.49
CA GLY A 166 -7.92 -13.72 -3.45
C GLY A 166 -9.35 -14.12 -3.06
N PRO A 167 -9.67 -15.41 -2.85
CA PRO A 167 -11.01 -15.82 -2.45
C PRO A 167 -11.48 -15.19 -1.12
N THR A 168 -10.59 -15.05 -0.14
CA THR A 168 -10.89 -14.42 1.16
C THR A 168 -11.19 -12.93 1.00
N ILE A 169 -10.40 -12.21 0.21
CA ILE A 169 -10.60 -10.77 -0.06
C ILE A 169 -11.87 -10.54 -0.89
N LEU A 170 -12.13 -11.41 -1.86
CA LEU A 170 -13.31 -11.33 -2.73
C LEU A 170 -14.61 -11.44 -1.91
N GLY A 171 -14.66 -12.41 -1.00
CA GLY A 171 -15.86 -12.72 -0.23
C GLY A 171 -17.04 -13.02 -1.14
N GLU A 172 -18.17 -12.35 -0.89
CA GLU A 172 -19.40 -12.49 -1.68
C GLU A 172 -19.49 -11.52 -2.89
N ALA A 173 -18.51 -10.64 -3.07
CA ALA A 173 -18.53 -9.70 -4.19
C ALA A 173 -18.12 -10.38 -5.50
N ALA A 174 -18.62 -9.88 -6.64
CA ALA A 174 -18.11 -10.30 -7.95
C ALA A 174 -16.71 -9.74 -8.25
N GLN A 175 -16.38 -8.58 -7.67
CA GLN A 175 -15.07 -7.96 -7.78
C GLN A 175 -14.76 -7.04 -6.60
N ARG A 176 -13.46 -6.92 -6.28
CA ARG A 176 -12.92 -5.94 -5.33
C ARG A 176 -11.77 -5.19 -5.97
N VAL A 177 -11.99 -3.91 -6.30
CA VAL A 177 -10.92 -3.00 -6.75
C VAL A 177 -10.06 -2.64 -5.56
N LEU A 178 -8.74 -2.74 -5.72
CA LEU A 178 -7.77 -2.48 -4.67
C LEU A 178 -7.03 -1.18 -4.96
N LEU A 179 -7.13 -0.24 -4.03
CA LEU A 179 -6.44 1.04 -4.08
C LEU A 179 -5.51 1.15 -2.88
N VAL A 180 -4.31 1.67 -3.10
CA VAL A 180 -3.31 1.90 -2.06
C VAL A 180 -2.77 3.31 -2.22
N GLY A 181 -2.74 4.09 -1.15
CA GLY A 181 -2.19 5.44 -1.24
C GLY A 181 -2.33 6.23 0.05
N PHE A 182 -1.80 7.45 0.02
CA PHE A 182 -1.89 8.37 1.15
C PHE A 182 -3.28 8.96 1.26
N ASP A 183 -3.78 9.08 2.49
CA ASP A 183 -5.06 9.75 2.76
C ASP A 183 -5.07 11.24 2.31
N SER A 184 -3.90 11.80 2.00
CA SER A 184 -3.71 13.15 1.46
C SER A 184 -3.91 13.27 -0.06
N GLY A 185 -4.06 12.17 -0.81
CA GLY A 185 -4.55 12.20 -2.20
C GLY A 185 -3.69 11.52 -3.27
N ASP A 186 -2.52 10.97 -2.94
CA ASP A 186 -1.65 10.25 -3.88
C ASP A 186 -1.83 8.73 -3.74
N PHE A 187 -2.26 8.06 -4.82
CA PHE A 187 -2.60 6.63 -4.75
C PHE A 187 -2.43 5.88 -6.07
N LEU A 188 -2.47 4.56 -5.96
CA LEU A 188 -2.36 3.60 -7.03
C LEU A 188 -3.56 2.66 -7.01
N CYS A 189 -4.16 2.41 -8.18
CA CYS A 189 -5.00 1.24 -8.38
C CYS A 189 -4.10 0.06 -8.72
N ILE A 190 -3.99 -0.90 -7.80
CA ILE A 190 -3.06 -2.03 -7.93
C ILE A 190 -3.71 -3.25 -8.59
N GLY A 191 -5.00 -3.17 -8.92
CA GLY A 191 -5.76 -4.19 -9.62
C GLY A 191 -7.12 -4.46 -8.97
N ALA A 192 -7.75 -5.56 -9.37
CA ALA A 192 -8.92 -6.07 -8.67
C ALA A 192 -8.86 -7.57 -8.47
N VAL A 193 -9.40 -8.01 -7.36
CA VAL A 193 -9.63 -9.43 -7.10
C VAL A 193 -10.96 -9.83 -7.73
N ARG A 194 -10.91 -10.91 -8.52
CA ARG A 194 -12.07 -11.60 -9.11
C ARG A 194 -11.97 -13.08 -8.82
N GLN A 195 -12.94 -13.87 -9.27
CA GLN A 195 -12.95 -15.32 -9.06
C GLN A 195 -11.69 -16.01 -9.63
N GLU A 196 -11.12 -15.48 -10.71
CA GLU A 196 -9.92 -15.98 -11.37
C GLU A 196 -8.61 -15.53 -10.69
N GLY A 197 -8.69 -14.66 -9.69
CA GLY A 197 -7.55 -14.10 -8.96
C GLY A 197 -7.39 -12.59 -9.14
N LEU A 198 -6.19 -12.09 -8.83
CA LEU A 198 -5.86 -10.67 -9.01
C LEU A 198 -5.64 -10.36 -10.50
N VAL A 199 -6.42 -9.41 -11.02
CA VAL A 199 -6.27 -8.88 -12.38
C VAL A 199 -5.76 -7.44 -12.33
N PHE A 200 -4.75 -7.13 -13.13
CA PHE A 200 -4.24 -5.78 -13.28
C PHE A 200 -5.04 -5.02 -14.33
N SER A 201 -5.48 -3.81 -13.99
CA SER A 201 -6.04 -2.92 -15.00
C SER A 201 -4.92 -2.20 -15.76
N ARG A 202 -5.14 -1.98 -17.07
CA ARG A 202 -4.27 -1.13 -17.90
C ARG A 202 -4.60 0.37 -17.75
N SER A 203 -5.72 0.72 -17.12
CA SER A 203 -6.12 2.10 -16.79
C SER A 203 -7.11 2.13 -15.61
N THR A 204 -7.24 3.25 -14.90
CA THR A 204 -8.23 3.43 -13.82
C THR A 204 -9.69 3.28 -14.30
N GLU A 205 -9.95 3.43 -15.60
CA GLU A 205 -11.27 3.43 -16.24
C GLU A 205 -11.90 2.05 -16.46
N VAL A 206 -11.12 0.96 -16.57
CA VAL A 206 -11.62 -0.33 -17.09
C VAL A 206 -12.41 -1.16 -16.06
N MET A 207 -12.60 -0.67 -14.84
CA MET A 207 -13.18 -1.47 -13.75
C MET A 207 -14.70 -1.31 -13.59
N ALA A 208 -15.34 -0.51 -14.44
CA ALA A 208 -16.79 -0.42 -14.56
C ALA A 208 -17.31 -1.42 -15.61
N SER A 209 -17.38 -2.70 -15.25
CA SER A 209 -18.21 -3.70 -15.96
C SER A 209 -18.74 -4.73 -14.98
#